data_AF-A0AAV0IS27-F1
#
_entry.id   AF-A0AAV0IS27-F1
#
_cell.length_a   1.000
_cell.length_b   1.000
_cell.length_c   1.000
_cell.angle_alpha   90.00
_cell.angle_beta   90.00
_cell.angle_gamma   90.00
#
_symmetry.space_group_name_H-M   'P 1'
#
loop_
_entity.id
_entity.type
_entity.pdbx_description
1 polymer ?
#
loop_
_entity_poly.entity_id
_entity_poly.type
_entity_poly.pdbx_seq_one_letter_code
_entity_poly.pdbx_strand_id
1 'polypeptide(L)'
;MQDADILWFRNPFPHFHDDADFQIACDTYLGSASDRHNIPNGGFVYARSNHRTLHFYKYWYNSKDRFPGKHDQDVFNEIKFDPFLDGLRMRFLDTAYFGGFCQPVKDLNVAITMHANCCVGLQTKVHDLRNVLDDWKRFAKFPMEERSGVSFDWRSPRVRCR
;
A
#
# COMPACT_ATOMS: atom_id res chain seq x y z
N MET A 1 9.72 -8.27 2.40
CA MET A 1 10.50 -7.41 1.49
C MET A 1 9.86 -6.04 1.61
N GLN A 2 10.63 -4.98 1.89
CA GLN A 2 10.11 -3.62 1.96
C GLN A 2 10.50 -2.93 0.65
N ASP A 3 9.56 -2.24 0.01
CA ASP A 3 9.92 -1.40 -1.12
C ASP A 3 10.78 -0.22 -0.62
N ALA A 4 11.77 0.15 -1.40
CA ALA A 4 12.75 1.19 -1.03
C ALA A 4 12.18 2.61 -1.23
N ASP A 5 11.00 2.74 -1.82
CA ASP A 5 10.38 3.99 -2.24
C ASP A 5 9.08 4.30 -1.47
N ILE A 6 9.03 3.89 -0.19
CA ILE A 6 7.90 4.09 0.71
C ILE A 6 8.30 4.92 1.93
N LEU A 7 7.48 5.90 2.26
CA LEU A 7 7.57 6.65 3.52
C LEU A 7 6.58 6.09 4.54
N TRP A 8 7.04 5.98 5.78
CA TRP A 8 6.24 5.55 6.93
C TRP A 8 6.08 6.72 7.90
N PHE A 9 4.84 7.01 8.25
CA PHE A 9 4.47 8.17 9.06
C PHE A 9 3.97 7.79 10.45
N ARG A 10 3.27 6.65 10.56
CA ARG A 10 2.63 6.20 11.80
C ARG A 10 2.76 4.69 11.96
N ASN A 11 2.44 4.23 13.18
CA ASN A 11 2.33 2.81 13.48
C ASN A 11 1.17 2.19 12.67
N PRO A 12 1.42 1.17 11.81
CA PRO A 12 0.37 0.54 11.03
C PRO A 12 -0.47 -0.48 11.81
N PHE A 13 0.06 -1.02 12.93
CA PHE A 13 -0.57 -2.13 13.65
C PHE A 13 -2.03 -1.88 14.09
N PRO A 14 -2.43 -0.66 14.54
CA PRO A 14 -3.82 -0.40 14.90
C PRO A 14 -4.83 -0.52 13.75
N HIS A 15 -4.36 -0.50 12.49
CA HIS A 15 -5.20 -0.61 11.29
C HIS A 15 -5.11 -1.99 10.64
N PHE A 16 -4.47 -2.95 11.30
CA PHE A 16 -4.39 -4.32 10.82
C PHE A 16 -5.62 -5.12 11.21
N HIS A 17 -5.96 -6.08 10.38
CA HIS A 17 -7.03 -7.02 10.66
C HIS A 17 -6.49 -8.20 11.46
N ASP A 18 -6.98 -8.38 12.68
CA ASP A 18 -6.49 -9.43 13.57
C ASP A 18 -6.76 -10.85 13.08
N ASP A 19 -7.81 -11.03 12.27
CA ASP A 19 -8.19 -12.29 11.66
C ASP A 19 -7.48 -12.56 10.32
N ALA A 20 -6.67 -11.63 9.80
CA ALA A 20 -5.98 -11.81 8.54
C ALA A 20 -4.79 -12.76 8.64
N ASP A 21 -4.69 -13.68 7.67
CA ASP A 21 -3.49 -14.48 7.43
C ASP A 21 -2.48 -13.67 6.60
N PHE A 22 -2.98 -12.92 5.62
CA PHE A 22 -2.21 -12.05 4.72
C PHE A 22 -2.98 -10.76 4.46
N GLN A 23 -2.29 -9.63 4.43
CA GLN A 23 -2.89 -8.35 4.08
C GLN A 23 -1.92 -7.42 3.37
N ILE A 24 -2.45 -6.65 2.42
CA ILE A 24 -1.67 -5.91 1.42
C ILE A 24 -2.30 -4.55 1.14
N ALA A 25 -1.49 -3.51 0.95
CA ALA A 25 -1.96 -2.20 0.50
C ALA A 25 -2.55 -2.25 -0.91
N CYS A 26 -3.23 -1.19 -1.32
CA CYS A 26 -3.96 -1.14 -2.59
C CYS A 26 -3.64 0.12 -3.39
N ASP A 27 -3.64 -0.02 -4.71
CA ASP A 27 -3.76 1.11 -5.65
C ASP A 27 -5.22 1.55 -5.80
N THR A 28 -6.19 0.67 -5.52
CA THR A 28 -7.62 1.03 -5.49
C THR A 28 -8.35 0.20 -4.47
N TYR A 29 -8.97 0.88 -3.51
CA TYR A 29 -9.81 0.27 -2.48
C TYR A 29 -11.30 0.53 -2.77
N LEU A 30 -12.08 -0.54 -2.89
CA LEU A 30 -13.50 -0.54 -3.29
C LEU A 30 -14.46 -0.45 -2.08
N GLY A 31 -13.94 -0.17 -0.89
CA GLY A 31 -14.74 0.05 0.32
C GLY A 31 -14.84 -1.15 1.27
N SER A 32 -14.32 -2.32 0.89
CA SER A 32 -14.30 -3.50 1.76
C SER A 32 -12.96 -4.22 1.75
N ALA A 33 -12.39 -4.45 2.93
CA ALA A 33 -11.11 -5.11 3.10
C ALA A 33 -11.13 -6.60 2.71
N SER A 34 -12.31 -7.22 2.62
CA SER A 34 -12.44 -8.63 2.20
C SER A 34 -12.67 -8.79 0.70
N ASP A 35 -12.92 -7.71 -0.03
CA ASP A 35 -13.25 -7.77 -1.44
C ASP A 35 -12.01 -8.06 -2.29
N ARG A 36 -11.97 -9.21 -2.95
CA ARG A 36 -10.86 -9.60 -3.83
C ARG A 36 -10.77 -8.72 -5.08
N HIS A 37 -11.79 -7.93 -5.41
CA HIS A 37 -11.75 -6.98 -6.53
C HIS A 37 -10.95 -5.71 -6.26
N ASN A 38 -10.55 -5.45 -5.01
CA ASN A 38 -9.54 -4.42 -4.72
C ASN A 38 -8.29 -4.63 -5.58
N ILE A 39 -7.62 -3.56 -5.97
CA ILE A 39 -6.39 -3.62 -6.77
C ILE A 39 -5.21 -3.50 -5.79
N PRO A 40 -4.62 -4.61 -5.31
CA PRO A 40 -3.50 -4.61 -4.39
C PRO A 40 -2.26 -3.98 -5.01
N ASN A 41 -1.43 -3.39 -4.16
CA ASN A 41 -0.09 -2.97 -4.47
C ASN A 41 0.96 -3.60 -3.57
N GLY A 42 2.12 -3.92 -4.16
CA GLY A 42 3.23 -4.59 -3.47
C GLY A 42 3.95 -3.71 -2.45
N GLY A 43 3.58 -2.44 -2.30
CA GLY A 43 4.33 -1.50 -1.47
C GLY A 43 4.32 -1.90 0.01
N PHE A 44 3.16 -2.32 0.51
CA PHE A 44 3.05 -2.73 1.91
C PHE A 44 2.35 -4.07 2.03
N VAL A 45 2.99 -5.00 2.75
CA VAL A 45 2.46 -6.32 3.05
C VAL A 45 2.70 -6.66 4.51
N TYR A 46 1.69 -7.20 5.17
CA TYR A 46 1.82 -7.88 6.45
C TYR A 46 1.23 -9.28 6.36
N ALA A 47 1.95 -10.25 6.92
CA ALA A 47 1.62 -11.66 6.82
C ALA A 47 1.86 -12.32 8.18
N ARG A 48 0.86 -13.04 8.70
CA ARG A 48 1.03 -13.89 9.88
C ARG A 48 1.73 -15.17 9.45
N SER A 49 2.74 -15.56 10.22
CA SER A 49 3.45 -16.82 9.99
C SER A 49 2.57 -17.99 10.41
N ASN A 50 2.00 -18.70 9.44
CA ASN A 50 1.22 -19.92 9.63
C ASN A 50 1.26 -20.79 8.37
N HIS A 51 0.70 -22.00 8.44
CA HIS A 51 0.72 -22.94 7.32
C HIS A 51 0.01 -22.38 6.07
N ARG A 52 -1.12 -21.67 6.22
CA ARG A 52 -1.86 -21.11 5.08
C ARG A 52 -1.01 -20.08 4.34
N THR A 53 -0.37 -19.17 5.08
CA THR A 53 0.50 -18.16 4.49
C THR A 53 1.75 -18.76 3.84
N LEU A 54 2.30 -19.84 4.39
CA LEU A 54 3.42 -20.58 3.77
C LEU A 54 3.01 -21.20 2.43
N HIS A 55 1.85 -21.87 2.37
CA HIS A 55 1.32 -22.44 1.14
C HIS A 55 1.01 -21.36 0.10
N PHE A 56 0.42 -20.24 0.55
CA PHE A 56 0.16 -19.08 -0.28
C PHE A 56 1.44 -18.52 -0.91
N TYR A 57 2.50 -18.23 -0.15
CA TYR A 57 3.72 -17.68 -0.71
C TYR A 57 4.41 -18.63 -1.71
N LYS A 58 4.39 -19.94 -1.46
CA LYS A 58 4.86 -20.93 -2.44
C LYS A 58 4.05 -20.89 -3.73
N TYR A 59 2.72 -20.82 -3.60
CA TYR A 59 1.82 -20.73 -4.75
C TYR A 59 2.04 -19.45 -5.56
N TRP A 60 2.10 -18.30 -4.87
CA TRP A 60 2.33 -17.01 -5.50
C TRP A 60 3.69 -16.97 -6.21
N TYR A 61 4.77 -17.41 -5.54
CA TYR A 61 6.09 -17.48 -6.15
C TYR A 61 6.12 -18.37 -7.41
N ASN A 62 5.56 -19.58 -7.33
CA ASN A 62 5.51 -20.51 -8.46
C ASN A 62 4.60 -20.03 -9.60
N SER A 63 3.63 -19.17 -9.29
CA SER A 63 2.71 -18.62 -10.29
C SER A 63 3.41 -17.73 -11.32
N LYS A 64 4.59 -17.17 -11.00
CA LYS A 64 5.38 -16.37 -11.95
C LYS A 64 5.63 -17.11 -13.28
N ASP A 65 5.75 -18.43 -13.23
CA ASP A 65 6.05 -19.25 -14.42
C ASP A 65 4.82 -19.38 -15.35
N ARG A 66 3.61 -19.17 -14.82
CA ARG A 66 2.36 -19.12 -15.62
C ARG A 66 2.13 -17.75 -16.26
N PHE A 67 2.82 -16.72 -15.78
CA PHE A 67 2.61 -15.31 -16.15
C PHE A 67 3.94 -14.63 -16.51
N PRO A 68 4.63 -15.09 -17.56
CA PRO A 68 5.93 -14.53 -17.93
C PRO A 68 5.81 -13.04 -18.29
N GLY A 69 6.76 -12.25 -17.80
CA GLY A 69 6.80 -10.79 -18.04
C GLY A 69 5.91 -9.95 -17.12
N LYS A 70 5.09 -10.56 -16.27
CA LYS A 70 4.32 -9.85 -15.22
C LYS A 70 5.15 -9.67 -13.96
N HIS A 71 4.97 -8.53 -13.29
CA HIS A 71 5.55 -8.30 -11.97
C HIS A 71 4.76 -9.02 -10.87
N ASP A 72 5.31 -9.14 -9.68
CA ASP A 72 4.74 -9.86 -8.54
C ASP A 72 3.33 -9.41 -8.18
N GLN A 73 3.07 -8.10 -8.18
CA GLN A 73 1.74 -7.50 -7.98
C GLN A 73 0.74 -7.92 -9.07
N ASP A 74 1.17 -7.94 -10.34
CA ASP A 74 0.32 -8.35 -11.46
C ASP A 74 0.01 -9.84 -11.37
N VAL A 75 1.01 -10.67 -11.09
CA VAL A 75 0.82 -12.10 -10.84
C VAL A 75 -0.17 -12.33 -9.71
N PHE A 76 -0.07 -11.56 -8.63
CA PHE A 76 -1.01 -11.66 -7.51
C PHE A 76 -2.44 -11.30 -7.93
N ASN A 77 -2.60 -10.25 -8.74
CA ASN A 77 -3.90 -9.84 -9.29
C ASN A 77 -4.55 -10.94 -10.13
N GLU A 78 -3.77 -11.71 -10.88
CA GLU A 78 -4.28 -12.84 -11.67
C GLU A 78 -4.76 -14.00 -10.79
N ILE A 79 -4.01 -14.31 -9.72
CA ILE A 79 -4.24 -15.54 -8.94
C ILE A 79 -5.13 -15.35 -7.71
N LYS A 80 -5.41 -14.10 -7.28
CA LYS A 80 -6.17 -13.85 -6.03
C LYS A 80 -7.59 -14.41 -6.03
N PHE A 81 -8.14 -14.76 -7.20
CA PHE A 81 -9.45 -15.39 -7.38
C PHE A 81 -9.38 -16.92 -7.49
N ASP A 82 -8.19 -17.51 -7.50
CA ASP A 82 -8.03 -18.95 -7.63
C ASP A 82 -8.61 -19.69 -6.42
N PRO A 83 -9.42 -20.74 -6.60
CA PRO A 83 -9.96 -21.55 -5.50
C PRO A 83 -8.88 -22.10 -4.54
N PHE A 84 -7.64 -22.28 -5.01
CA PHE A 84 -6.50 -22.63 -4.16
C PHE A 84 -6.34 -21.67 -2.96
N LEU A 85 -6.79 -20.42 -3.07
CA LEU A 85 -6.67 -19.38 -2.06
C LEU A 85 -7.91 -19.23 -1.16
N ASP A 86 -8.95 -20.04 -1.31
CA ASP A 86 -10.19 -19.91 -0.51
C ASP A 86 -9.99 -20.15 0.99
N GLY A 87 -8.96 -20.91 1.36
CA GLY A 87 -8.58 -21.09 2.76
C GLY A 87 -7.75 -19.95 3.37
N LEU A 88 -7.29 -18.97 2.58
CA LEU A 88 -6.46 -17.86 3.02
C LEU A 88 -7.33 -16.65 3.37
N ARG A 89 -7.26 -16.18 4.63
CA ARG A 89 -7.91 -14.93 5.03
C ARG A 89 -7.08 -13.74 4.57
N MET A 90 -7.40 -13.27 3.37
CA MET A 90 -6.79 -12.11 2.75
C MET A 90 -7.55 -10.83 3.13
N ARG A 91 -6.80 -9.77 3.46
CA ARG A 91 -7.36 -8.43 3.65
C ARG A 91 -6.62 -7.38 2.81
N PHE A 92 -7.36 -6.40 2.33
CA PHE A 92 -6.87 -5.28 1.55
C PHE A 92 -6.87 -4.04 2.43
N LEU A 93 -5.72 -3.36 2.53
CA LEU A 93 -5.58 -2.19 3.39
C LEU A 93 -6.09 -0.94 2.67
N ASP A 94 -6.89 -0.15 3.37
CA ASP A 94 -7.58 1.02 2.80
C ASP A 94 -6.61 2.13 2.43
N THR A 95 -6.75 2.65 1.21
CA THR A 95 -6.02 3.81 0.66
C THR A 95 -6.20 5.09 1.46
N ALA A 96 -7.23 5.19 2.32
CA ALA A 96 -7.40 6.27 3.27
C ALA A 96 -6.25 6.35 4.31
N TYR A 97 -5.56 5.23 4.57
CA TYR A 97 -4.44 5.16 5.51
C TYR A 97 -3.12 4.77 4.81
N PHE A 98 -3.20 3.81 3.88
CA PHE A 98 -2.07 3.26 3.15
C PHE A 98 -2.09 3.76 1.70
N GLY A 99 -1.71 5.02 1.51
CA GLY A 99 -1.79 5.66 0.20
C GLY A 99 -0.54 5.44 -0.66
N GLY A 100 -0.65 5.87 -1.90
CA GLY A 100 0.46 6.01 -2.81
C GLY A 100 0.28 7.20 -3.73
N PHE A 101 1.26 7.52 -4.55
CA PHE A 101 1.15 8.61 -5.54
C PHE A 101 -0.08 8.44 -6.46
N CYS A 102 -0.45 7.22 -6.83
CA CYS A 102 -1.68 6.97 -7.60
C CYS A 102 -2.97 7.30 -6.84
N GLN A 103 -2.97 7.12 -5.51
CA GLN A 103 -4.09 7.40 -4.60
C GLN A 103 -3.56 8.00 -3.30
N PRO A 104 -3.22 9.30 -3.30
CA PRO A 104 -2.61 9.92 -2.13
C PRO A 104 -3.60 9.94 -0.97
N VAL A 105 -3.10 9.68 0.25
CA VAL A 105 -3.91 9.84 1.46
C VAL A 105 -4.40 11.28 1.55
N LYS A 106 -5.71 11.51 1.62
CA LYS A 106 -6.26 12.88 1.67
C LYS A 106 -6.11 13.53 3.04
N ASP A 107 -6.29 12.76 4.11
CA ASP A 107 -6.20 13.26 5.48
C ASP A 107 -4.85 12.90 6.12
N LEU A 108 -3.97 13.91 6.23
CA LEU A 108 -2.67 13.75 6.86
C LEU A 108 -2.76 13.36 8.34
N ASN A 109 -3.90 13.54 9.02
CA ASN A 109 -4.10 13.11 10.40
C ASN A 109 -4.11 11.59 10.55
N VAL A 110 -4.44 10.86 9.47
CA VAL A 110 -4.55 9.39 9.48
C VAL A 110 -3.55 8.68 8.57
N ALA A 111 -2.78 9.41 7.76
CA ALA A 111 -1.77 8.83 6.87
C ALA A 111 -0.77 7.90 7.61
N ILE A 112 -0.62 6.65 7.14
CA ILE A 112 0.30 5.66 7.70
C ILE A 112 1.50 5.49 6.78
N THR A 113 1.25 5.28 5.49
CA THR A 113 2.30 5.14 4.48
C THR A 113 1.99 5.97 3.24
N MET A 114 3.05 6.32 2.50
CA MET A 114 2.98 6.83 1.13
C MET A 114 3.98 6.07 0.27
N HIS A 115 3.48 5.31 -0.70
CA HIS A 115 4.27 4.60 -1.69
C HIS A 115 4.45 5.44 -2.97
N ALA A 116 5.67 5.54 -3.52
CA ALA A 116 5.92 6.17 -4.83
C ALA A 116 5.51 5.28 -6.02
N ASN A 117 4.36 4.60 -5.91
CA ASN A 117 3.75 3.81 -6.99
C ASN A 117 3.37 4.69 -8.18
N CYS A 118 3.12 4.06 -9.34
CA CYS A 118 2.69 4.73 -10.57
C CYS A 118 3.61 5.87 -11.04
N CYS A 119 4.86 5.91 -10.57
CA CYS A 119 5.82 6.92 -10.94
C CYS A 119 7.02 6.28 -11.62
N VAL A 120 7.37 6.77 -12.80
CA VAL A 120 8.48 6.20 -13.59
C VAL A 120 9.74 7.05 -13.41
N GLY A 121 10.85 6.36 -13.19
CA GLY A 121 12.18 6.95 -13.10
C GLY A 121 12.61 7.26 -11.68
N LEU A 122 13.80 6.77 -11.32
CA LEU A 122 14.38 6.89 -9.98
C LEU A 122 14.49 8.35 -9.51
N GLN A 123 14.95 9.27 -10.38
CA GLN A 123 15.12 10.68 -10.01
C GLN A 123 13.79 11.36 -9.69
N THR A 124 12.73 11.03 -10.44
CA THR A 124 11.38 11.53 -10.17
C THR A 124 10.87 11.02 -8.82
N LYS A 125 10.97 9.70 -8.58
CA LYS A 125 10.59 9.09 -7.30
C LYS A 125 11.32 9.74 -6.12
N VAL A 126 12.64 9.87 -6.21
CA VAL A 126 13.46 10.48 -5.15
C VAL A 126 13.08 11.94 -4.91
N HIS A 127 12.83 12.72 -5.97
CA HIS A 127 12.41 14.12 -5.83
C HIS A 127 11.05 14.23 -5.13
N ASP A 128 10.05 13.46 -5.57
CA ASP A 128 8.70 13.54 -5.01
C ASP A 128 8.63 12.97 -3.59
N LEU A 129 9.38 11.90 -3.28
CA LEU A 129 9.51 11.40 -1.91
C LEU A 129 10.13 12.42 -0.96
N ARG A 130 11.13 13.22 -1.42
CA ARG A 130 11.67 14.32 -0.61
C ARG A 130 10.62 15.40 -0.33
N ASN A 131 9.82 15.76 -1.32
CA ASN A 131 8.73 16.73 -1.14
C ASN A 131 7.70 16.23 -0.13
N VAL A 132 7.24 14.97 -0.27
CA VAL A 132 6.30 14.35 0.66
C VAL A 132 6.87 14.29 2.07
N LEU A 133 8.14 13.93 2.23
CA LEU A 133 8.80 13.91 3.54
C LEU A 133 8.85 15.30 4.18
N ASP A 134 9.14 16.33 3.40
CA ASP A 134 9.16 17.72 3.89
C ASP A 134 7.75 18.21 4.26
N ASP A 135 6.72 17.84 3.50
CA ASP A 135 5.32 18.15 3.80
C ASP A 135 4.88 17.49 5.10
N TRP A 136 5.21 16.20 5.25
CA TRP A 136 4.99 15.46 6.49
C TRP A 136 5.69 16.12 7.68
N LYS A 137 6.95 16.52 7.55
CA LYS A 137 7.69 17.22 8.62
C LYS A 137 7.08 18.57 8.98
N ARG A 138 6.51 19.30 8.01
CA ARG A 138 5.82 20.58 8.28
C ARG A 138 4.53 20.33 9.04
N PHE A 139 3.71 19.40 8.56
CA PHE A 139 2.47 18.99 9.21
C PHE A 139 2.71 18.48 10.64
N ALA A 140 3.71 17.62 10.83
CA ALA A 140 4.03 16.99 12.11
C ALA A 140 4.48 17.98 13.19
N LYS A 141 4.87 19.22 12.84
CA LYS A 141 5.24 20.27 13.80
C LYS A 141 4.05 20.97 14.45
N PHE A 142 2.87 20.93 13.84
CA PHE A 142 1.68 21.58 14.40
C PHE A 142 1.10 20.75 15.56
N PRO A 143 0.65 21.38 16.66
CA PRO A 143 -0.19 20.73 17.67
C PRO A 143 -1.46 20.13 17.05
N MET A 144 -1.99 19.05 17.65
CA MET A 144 -3.13 18.32 17.07
C MET A 144 -4.38 19.19 16.99
N GLU A 145 -4.54 20.12 17.92
CA GLU A 145 -5.62 21.09 18.01
C GLU A 145 -5.58 22.12 16.87
N GLU A 146 -4.38 22.45 16.37
CA GLU A 146 -4.16 23.40 15.28
C GLU A 146 -4.25 22.74 13.90
N ARG A 147 -4.09 21.41 13.82
CA ARG A 147 -4.17 20.66 12.55
C ARG A 147 -5.59 20.60 11.98
N SER A 148 -6.62 20.67 12.83
CA SER A 148 -8.03 20.62 12.42
C SER A 148 -8.48 21.83 11.59
N GLY A 149 -7.72 22.94 11.64
CA GLY A 149 -8.05 24.19 10.94
C GLY A 149 -7.20 24.49 9.70
N VAL A 150 -6.21 23.66 9.38
CA VAL A 150 -5.26 23.91 8.28
C VAL A 150 -5.40 22.84 7.22
N SER A 151 -5.77 23.24 6.01
CA SER A 151 -5.73 22.36 4.84
C SER A 151 -4.27 22.11 4.47
N PHE A 152 -3.82 20.87 4.65
CA PHE A 152 -2.52 20.42 4.15
C PHE A 152 -2.73 19.53 2.94
N ASP A 153 -2.26 20.02 1.79
CA ASP A 153 -2.20 19.22 0.57
C ASP A 153 -0.77 18.80 0.29
N TRP A 154 -0.60 17.59 -0.23
CA TRP A 154 0.70 17.13 -0.69
C TRP A 154 1.15 17.94 -1.92
N ARG A 155 2.42 18.37 -1.95
CA ARG A 155 3.01 19.00 -3.14
C ARG A 155 3.31 18.01 -4.27
N SER A 156 3.28 16.72 -3.96
CA SER A 156 3.61 15.59 -4.83
C SER A 156 2.58 14.46 -4.65
N PRO A 157 2.39 13.58 -5.64
CA PRO A 157 3.14 13.49 -6.89
C PRO A 157 2.84 14.60 -7.89
N ARG A 158 3.81 14.90 -8.75
CA ARG A 158 3.61 15.76 -9.92
C ARG A 158 3.06 14.96 -11.12
N VAL A 159 2.65 15.65 -12.19
CA VAL A 159 1.98 15.11 -13.41
C VAL A 159 2.59 13.84 -14.02
N ARG A 160 3.87 13.52 -13.75
CA ARG A 160 4.57 12.34 -14.27
C ARG A 160 4.35 11.05 -13.49
N CYS A 161 3.64 11.09 -12.37
CA CYS A 161 3.17 9.87 -11.71
C CYS A 161 1.66 9.77 -11.95
N ARG A 162 1.25 8.97 -12.94
CA ARG A 162 -0.16 8.65 -13.28
C ARG A 162 -0.22 7.27 -13.90
#